data_AF-X0Y1Q6-F1
#
_entry.id   AF-X0Y1Q6-F1
#
_cell.length_a   1.000
_cell.length_b   1.000
_cell.length_c   1.000
_cell.angle_alpha   90.00
_cell.angle_beta   90.00
_cell.angle_gamma   90.00
#
_symmetry.space_group_name_H-M   'P 1'
#
loop_
_entity.id
_entity.type
_entity.pdbx_description
1 polymer ?
#
loop_
_entity_poly.entity_id
_entity_poly.type
_entity_poly.pdbx_seq_one_letter_code
_entity_poly.pdbx_strand_id
1 'polypeptide(L)'
;MLNELNKRYYEFNIDPLYEFAMSRFYLLKDKYNWGPSLSYYLSAEYNIHPTYIQELLYNYPKDVVLKAINYLKNENCNSFDKKLLRRSIQ
;
A
#
# COMPACT_ATOMS: atom_id res chain seq x y z
N MET A 1 -5.80 -6.56 11.83
CA MET A 1 -6.37 -5.33 12.44
C MET A 1 -7.72 -5.60 13.09
N LEU A 2 -8.76 -6.04 12.37
CA LEU A 2 -10.05 -6.42 12.97
C LEU A 2 -9.95 -7.62 13.92
N ASN A 3 -9.30 -8.71 13.50
CA ASN A 3 -9.04 -9.86 14.38
C ASN A 3 -8.23 -9.50 15.63
N GLU A 4 -7.37 -8.47 15.57
CA GLU A 4 -6.58 -8.01 16.72
C GLU A 4 -7.43 -7.18 17.68
N LEU A 5 -8.43 -6.43 17.19
CA LEU A 5 -9.40 -5.74 18.02
C LEU A 5 -10.29 -6.73 18.78
N ASN A 6 -10.76 -7.79 18.11
CA ASN A 6 -11.56 -8.84 18.72
C ASN A 6 -10.80 -9.56 19.86
N LYS A 7 -9.50 -9.79 19.69
CA LYS A 7 -8.64 -10.39 20.73
C LYS A 7 -8.41 -9.47 21.93
N ARG A 8 -8.41 -8.14 21.72
CA ARG A 8 -8.14 -7.14 22.78
C ARG A 8 -9.38 -6.78 23.59
N TYR A 9 -10.56 -6.85 23.00
CA TYR A 9 -11.81 -6.49 23.64
C TYR A 9 -12.77 -7.70 23.58
N TYR A 10 -12.65 -8.60 24.56
CA TYR A 10 -13.40 -9.88 24.63
C TYR A 10 -14.93 -9.72 24.66
N GLU A 11 -15.45 -8.53 24.97
CA GLU A 11 -16.90 -8.24 25.03
C GLU A 11 -17.42 -7.49 23.79
N PHE A 12 -16.55 -7.16 22.83
CA PHE A 12 -16.96 -6.40 21.65
C PHE A 12 -17.47 -7.34 20.55
N ASN A 13 -18.79 -7.32 20.29
CA ASN A 13 -19.34 -7.99 19.11
C ASN A 13 -18.81 -7.32 17.82
N ILE A 14 -17.89 -8.01 17.15
CA ILE A 14 -17.24 -7.51 15.94
C ILE A 14 -18.01 -7.82 14.65
N ASP A 15 -19.04 -8.67 14.71
CA ASP A 15 -19.81 -9.10 13.53
C ASP A 15 -20.40 -7.92 12.73
N PRO A 16 -21.01 -6.89 13.36
CA PRO A 16 -21.50 -5.72 12.63
C PRO A 16 -20.39 -4.96 11.88
N LEU A 17 -19.17 -4.98 12.42
CA LEU A 17 -18.02 -4.32 11.79
C LEU A 17 -17.50 -5.12 10.60
N TYR A 18 -17.55 -6.46 10.66
CA TYR A 18 -17.29 -7.31 9.50
C TYR A 18 -18.32 -7.09 8.40
N GLU A 19 -19.61 -7.08 8.73
CA GLU A 19 -20.68 -6.79 7.76
C GLU A 19 -20.50 -5.42 7.11
N PHE A 20 -20.18 -4.40 7.92
CA PHE A 20 -19.91 -3.06 7.42
C PHE A 20 -18.68 -3.01 6.50
N ALA A 21 -17.60 -3.70 6.88
CA ALA A 21 -16.39 -3.79 6.07
C ALA A 21 -16.62 -4.52 4.74
N MET A 22 -17.41 -5.60 4.76
CA MET A 22 -17.71 -6.42 3.58
C MET A 22 -18.77 -5.81 2.66
N SER A 23 -19.57 -4.86 3.14
CA SER A 23 -20.59 -4.17 2.33
C SER A 23 -20.16 -2.77 1.93
N ARG A 24 -20.19 -1.82 2.88
CA ARG A 24 -19.97 -0.39 2.66
C ARG A 24 -18.53 -0.11 2.23
N PHE A 25 -17.56 -0.70 2.93
CA PHE A 25 -16.15 -0.50 2.59
C PHE A 25 -15.67 -1.35 1.42
N TYR A 26 -16.38 -2.41 1.05
CA TYR A 26 -16.08 -3.14 -0.18
C TYR A 26 -16.23 -2.26 -1.42
N LEU A 27 -17.33 -1.49 -1.53
CA LEU A 27 -17.55 -0.57 -2.66
C LEU A 27 -16.43 0.48 -2.77
N LEU A 28 -15.99 1.00 -1.63
CA LEU A 28 -14.89 1.96 -1.62
C LEU A 28 -13.55 1.26 -1.95
N LYS A 29 -13.33 0.04 -1.43
CA LYS A 29 -12.14 -0.76 -1.76
C LYS A 29 -12.07 -1.03 -3.26
N ASP A 30 -13.18 -1.38 -3.88
CA ASP A 30 -13.26 -1.60 -5.33
C ASP A 30 -12.96 -0.31 -6.11
N LYS A 31 -13.58 0.81 -5.71
CA LYS A 31 -13.37 2.12 -6.33
C LYS A 31 -11.93 2.63 -6.26
N TYR A 32 -11.28 2.49 -5.12
CA TYR A 32 -9.95 3.07 -4.86
C TYR A 32 -8.82 2.03 -4.89
N ASN A 33 -9.18 0.75 -5.04
CA ASN A 33 -8.30 -0.41 -5.14
C ASN A 33 -7.17 -0.45 -4.09
N TRP A 34 -7.47 -0.04 -2.85
CA TRP A 34 -6.51 -0.04 -1.75
C TRP A 34 -6.27 -1.44 -1.19
N GLY A 35 -5.13 -1.61 -0.51
CA GLY A 35 -4.75 -2.84 0.16
C GLY A 35 -3.50 -3.49 -0.46
N PRO A 36 -3.21 -4.74 -0.09
CA PRO A 36 -2.03 -5.45 -0.56
C PRO A 36 -2.02 -5.53 -2.08
N SER A 37 -0.92 -5.12 -2.69
CA SER A 37 -0.66 -5.26 -4.12
C SER A 37 0.76 -5.80 -4.32
N LEU A 38 1.04 -6.35 -5.51
CA LEU A 38 2.38 -6.82 -5.85
C LEU A 38 3.43 -5.70 -5.68
N SER A 39 3.09 -4.45 -6.01
CA SER A 39 3.97 -3.30 -5.84
C SER A 39 4.29 -3.01 -4.37
N TYR A 40 3.29 -3.10 -3.49
CA TYR A 40 3.52 -2.95 -2.04
C TYR A 40 4.35 -4.11 -1.47
N TYR A 41 4.10 -5.34 -1.91
CA TYR A 41 4.90 -6.49 -1.51
C TYR A 41 6.37 -6.30 -1.89
N LEU A 42 6.66 -6.00 -3.16
CA LEU A 42 8.02 -5.74 -3.64
C LEU A 42 8.70 -4.59 -2.90
N SER A 43 7.97 -3.53 -2.56
CA SER A 43 8.54 -2.42 -1.79
C SER A 43 8.94 -2.81 -0.38
N ALA A 44 8.15 -3.65 0.29
CA ALA A 44 8.48 -4.12 1.62
C ALA A 44 9.73 -5.02 1.58
N GLU A 45 9.79 -5.95 0.62
CA GLU A 45 10.96 -6.81 0.39
C GLU A 45 12.24 -6.01 0.09
N TYR A 46 12.11 -4.87 -0.59
CA TYR A 46 13.25 -4.02 -0.98
C TYR A 46 13.49 -2.84 -0.02
N ASN A 47 12.82 -2.77 1.13
CA ASN A 47 12.92 -1.66 2.09
C ASN A 47 12.68 -0.26 1.45
N ILE A 48 11.76 -0.19 0.50
CA ILE A 48 11.36 1.07 -0.14
C ILE A 48 10.23 1.69 0.70
N HIS A 49 10.39 2.95 1.11
CA HIS A 49 9.41 3.67 1.90
C HIS A 49 8.04 3.71 1.17
N PRO A 50 6.91 3.43 1.86
CA PRO A 50 5.60 3.31 1.24
C PRO A 50 5.18 4.51 0.38
N THR A 51 5.60 5.72 0.74
CA THR A 51 5.29 6.95 -0.02
C THR A 51 5.81 6.91 -1.46
N TYR A 52 6.93 6.23 -1.76
CA TYR A 52 7.36 6.05 -3.16
C TYR A 52 6.32 5.27 -3.96
N ILE A 53 5.82 4.16 -3.40
CA ILE A 53 4.82 3.32 -4.07
C ILE A 53 3.49 4.05 -4.20
N GLN A 54 3.10 4.83 -3.20
CA GLN A 54 1.89 5.68 -3.26
C GLN A 54 1.97 6.68 -4.40
N GLU A 55 3.07 7.43 -4.48
CA GLU A 55 3.29 8.41 -5.55
C GLU A 55 3.35 7.75 -6.93
N LEU A 56 3.99 6.58 -7.03
CA LEU A 56 4.10 5.81 -8.27
C LEU A 56 2.74 5.29 -8.74
N LEU A 57 1.96 4.65 -7.86
CA LEU A 57 0.66 4.09 -8.19
C LEU A 57 -0.40 5.16 -8.51
N TYR A 58 -0.30 6.34 -7.90
CA TYR A 58 -1.25 7.42 -8.12
C TYR A 58 -0.99 8.20 -9.41
N ASN A 59 0.29 8.40 -9.77
CA ASN A 59 0.67 9.31 -10.84
C ASN A 59 1.22 8.63 -12.11
N TYR A 60 1.55 7.34 -12.09
CA TYR A 60 2.27 6.69 -13.19
C TYR A 60 1.65 5.34 -13.60
N PRO A 61 1.77 4.96 -14.89
CA PRO A 61 1.27 3.68 -15.39
C PRO A 61 2.12 2.51 -14.86
N LYS A 62 1.55 1.30 -14.89
CA LYS A 62 2.13 0.08 -14.28
C LYS A 62 3.54 -0.26 -14.78
N ASP A 63 3.85 0.02 -16.04
CA ASP A 63 5.18 -0.23 -16.62
C ASP A 63 6.25 0.70 -16.03
N VAL A 64 5.90 1.97 -15.76
CA VAL A 64 6.78 2.93 -15.07
C VAL A 64 6.94 2.54 -13.60
N VAL A 65 5.85 2.13 -12.94
CA VAL A 65 5.89 1.67 -11.53
C VAL A 65 6.91 0.54 -11.37
N LEU A 66 6.89 -0.48 -12.24
CA LEU A 66 7.81 -1.61 -12.14
C LEU A 66 9.28 -1.20 -12.39
N LYS A 67 9.53 -0.35 -13.39
CA LYS A 67 10.86 0.21 -13.66
C LYS A 67 11.39 0.99 -12.47
N ALA A 68 10.55 1.85 -11.89
CA ALA A 68 10.91 2.65 -10.73
C ALA A 68 11.20 1.80 -9.49
N ILE A 69 10.42 0.75 -9.22
CA ILE A 69 10.69 -0.19 -8.12
C ILE A 69 12.06 -0.86 -8.31
N ASN A 70 12.37 -1.32 -9.53
CA ASN A 70 13.66 -1.95 -9.84
C ASN A 70 14.84 -1.00 -9.65
N TYR A 71 14.67 0.29 -9.97
CA TYR A 71 15.66 1.32 -9.69
C TYR A 71 15.84 1.55 -8.19
N LEU A 72 14.74 1.82 -7.48
CA LEU A 72 14.73 2.17 -6.06
C LEU A 72 15.27 1.05 -5.16
N LYS A 73 15.17 -0.20 -5.58
CA LYS A 73 15.75 -1.36 -4.86
C LYS A 73 17.24 -1.19 -4.55
N ASN A 74 17.99 -0.49 -5.39
CA ASN A 74 19.44 -0.33 -5.25
C ASN A 74 19.83 0.99 -4.54
N GLU A 75 18.85 1.75 -4.06
CA GLU A 75 19.03 3.08 -3.48
C GLU A 75 18.61 3.08 -2.00
N ASN A 76 19.06 4.07 -1.22
CA ASN A 76 18.61 4.22 0.17
C ASN A 76 17.21 4.83 0.22
N CYS A 77 16.20 3.97 0.23
CA CYS A 77 14.79 4.37 0.13
C CYS A 77 14.02 4.30 1.46
N ASN A 78 14.69 4.24 2.61
CA ASN A 78 14.03 4.13 3.93
C ASN A 78 13.20 5.36 4.31
N SER A 79 13.43 6.49 3.66
CA SER A 79 12.62 7.70 3.77
C SER A 79 12.33 8.27 2.39
N PHE A 80 11.26 9.05 2.29
CA PHE A 80 10.83 9.63 1.03
C PHE A 80 11.69 10.83 0.62
N ASP A 81 12.24 10.78 -0.59
CA ASP A 81 12.91 11.87 -1.29
C ASP A 81 12.31 12.04 -2.69
N LYS A 82 11.70 13.22 -2.90
CA LYS A 82 11.07 13.59 -4.18
C LYS A 82 12.07 13.64 -5.34
N LYS A 83 13.35 13.96 -5.10
CA LYS A 83 14.39 13.95 -6.14
C LYS A 83 14.73 12.52 -6.55
N LEU A 84 14.81 11.60 -5.59
CA LEU A 84 15.04 10.19 -5.87
C LEU A 84 13.87 9.57 -6.64
N LEU A 85 12.63 9.88 -6.26
CA LEU A 85 11.43 9.48 -7.02
C LEU A 85 11.49 9.97 -8.48
N ARG A 86 11.91 11.22 -8.70
CA ARG A 86 12.04 11.76 -10.06
C ARG A 86 13.12 11.05 -10.90
N ARG A 87 14.19 10.57 -10.27
CA ARG A 87 15.24 9.81 -10.95
C ARG A 87 14.79 8.39 -11.29
N SER A 88 13.92 7.78 -10.47
CA SER A 88 13.47 6.40 -10.71
C SER A 88 12.47 6.24 -11.86
N ILE A 89 11.85 7.34 -12.30
CA ILE A 89 10.85 7.38 -13.38
C ILE A 89 11.41 7.88 -14.72
N GLN A 90 12.69 8.32 -14.75
CA GLN A 90 13.41 8.71 -15.96
C GLN A 90 13.94 7.48 -16.68
#